data_AF-A0A960A700-F1
#
_entry.id   AF-A0A960A700-F1
#
_cell.length_a   1.000
_cell.length_b   1.000
_cell.length_c   1.000
_cell.angle_alpha   90.00
_cell.angle_beta   90.00
_cell.angle_gamma   90.00
#
_symmetry.space_group_name_H-M   'P 1'
#
loop_
_entity.id
_entity.type
_entity.pdbx_description
1 polymer ?
#
loop_
_entity_poly.entity_id
_entity_poly.type
_entity_poly.pdbx_seq_one_letter_code
_entity_poly.pdbx_strand_id
1 'polypeptide(L)'
;MDDLANDSPIGRLLEEISWQSAKKYRNGGRGIEDVLTAEVFLALDLLPRDHFLGEILRRSHGADSARASVVTEVEEARFTLLPDELILGPNATKVQPDGLLKSPSTLVLIESKRIRRSTFQKHQLAREFLALTQKAGDRVPLLLLVLGSPPPVLVETHGRQEPFEAIALTLTDAINDAGFTGLDAAELLERAEHTVAWITWNEIQTTVAEQAAALSHLPNSIAASVQRLASAATRAIDWHA
;
A
#
# COMPACT_ATOMS: atom_id res chain seq x y z
N MET A 1 1.48 30.02 -5.47
CA MET A 1 1.85 28.63 -5.20
C MET A 1 2.58 28.70 -3.89
N ASP A 2 1.84 28.59 -2.78
CA ASP A 2 2.48 28.56 -1.46
C ASP A 2 3.42 27.36 -1.47
N ASP A 3 4.68 27.58 -1.11
CA ASP A 3 5.64 26.50 -0.89
C ASP A 3 5.01 25.57 0.15
N LEU A 4 4.67 24.34 -0.26
CA LEU A 4 4.19 23.32 0.67
C LEU A 4 5.29 23.08 1.70
N ALA A 5 5.16 23.70 2.86
CA ALA A 5 6.14 23.63 3.93
C ALA A 5 6.18 22.20 4.49
N ASN A 6 7.40 21.74 4.83
CA ASN A 6 7.59 20.48 5.53
C ASN A 6 7.09 20.62 6.98
N ASP A 7 5.80 20.37 7.21
CA ASP A 7 5.17 20.49 8.53
C ASP A 7 4.93 19.11 9.19
N SER A 8 5.39 18.04 8.54
CA SER A 8 5.34 16.70 9.10
C SER A 8 6.43 16.52 10.16
N PRO A 9 6.09 16.03 11.37
CA PRO A 9 7.10 15.63 12.35
C PRO A 9 8.08 14.59 11.79
N ILE A 10 7.60 13.63 10.98
CA ILE A 10 8.45 12.62 10.33
C ILE A 10 9.39 13.32 9.34
N GLY A 11 8.85 14.16 8.46
CA GLY A 11 9.64 14.91 7.50
C GLY A 11 10.71 15.79 8.15
N ARG A 12 10.40 16.46 9.28
CA ARG A 12 11.38 17.29 10.02
C ARG A 12 12.49 16.44 10.64
N LEU A 13 12.15 15.32 11.28
CA LEU A 13 13.15 14.40 11.83
C LEU A 13 14.05 13.80 10.75
N LEU A 14 13.46 13.42 9.61
CA LEU A 14 14.21 12.91 8.45
C LEU A 14 15.16 13.96 7.88
N GLU A 15 14.73 15.21 7.81
CA GLU A 15 15.57 16.33 7.41
C GLU A 15 16.76 16.50 8.36
N GLU A 16 16.53 16.49 9.68
CA GLU A 16 17.58 16.53 10.71
C GLU A 16 18.60 15.39 10.57
N ILE A 17 18.13 14.14 10.42
CA ILE A 17 18.99 12.96 10.24
C ILE A 17 19.78 13.04 8.92
N SER A 18 19.19 13.64 7.88
CA SER A 18 19.84 13.78 6.57
C SER A 18 21.12 14.63 6.61
N TRP A 19 21.24 15.54 7.60
CA TRP A 19 22.45 16.33 7.84
C TRP A 19 23.60 15.50 8.44
N GLN A 20 23.29 14.41 9.13
CA GLN A 20 24.29 13.57 9.78
C GLN A 20 24.86 12.52 8.82
N SER A 21 23.99 11.75 8.15
CA SER A 21 24.44 10.59 7.35
C SER A 21 23.49 10.16 6.23
N ALA A 22 22.18 10.39 6.36
CA ALA A 22 21.19 9.83 5.45
C ALA A 22 20.74 10.82 4.37
N LYS A 23 21.66 11.22 3.48
CA LYS A 23 21.44 12.26 2.46
C LYS A 23 20.22 12.04 1.56
N LYS A 24 19.77 10.79 1.39
CA LYS A 24 18.57 10.47 0.60
C LYS A 24 17.30 11.11 1.17
N TYR A 25 17.26 11.38 2.48
CA TYR A 25 16.11 11.99 3.17
C TYR A 25 16.19 13.53 3.28
N ARG A 26 17.06 14.19 2.51
CA ARG A 26 17.05 15.65 2.42
C ARG A 26 15.67 16.16 2.00
N ASN A 27 15.34 17.39 2.42
CA ASN A 27 14.00 17.95 2.26
C ASN A 27 12.92 17.04 2.89
N GLY A 28 13.24 16.42 4.03
CA GLY A 28 12.35 15.53 4.78
C GLY A 28 11.92 14.25 4.07
N GLY A 29 12.60 13.85 2.99
CA GLY A 29 12.21 12.67 2.21
C GLY A 29 11.04 12.91 1.26
N ARG A 30 10.81 14.16 0.85
CA ARG A 30 9.79 14.52 -0.15
C ARG A 30 9.91 13.64 -1.40
N GLY A 31 8.79 13.05 -1.83
CA GLY A 31 8.72 12.17 -2.99
C GLY A 31 9.31 10.77 -2.80
N ILE A 32 9.72 10.41 -1.57
CA ILE A 32 10.09 9.03 -1.22
C ILE A 32 8.81 8.25 -0.88
N GLU A 33 8.72 7.05 -1.46
CA GLU A 33 7.61 6.10 -1.37
C GLU A 33 7.32 5.70 0.08
N ASP A 34 8.31 5.15 0.77
CA ASP A 34 8.18 4.68 2.16
C ASP A 34 7.75 5.79 3.12
N VAL A 35 8.19 7.03 2.87
CA VAL A 35 7.86 8.19 3.71
C VAL A 35 6.41 8.61 3.48
N LEU A 36 5.99 8.72 2.22
CA LEU A 36 4.60 8.99 1.85
C LEU A 36 3.67 7.95 2.48
N THR A 37 4.01 6.67 2.31
CA THR A 37 3.22 5.57 2.83
C THR A 37 3.14 5.60 4.34
N ALA A 38 4.26 5.82 5.03
CA ALA A 38 4.26 5.96 6.49
C ALA A 38 3.39 7.12 6.97
N GLU A 39 3.49 8.30 6.37
CA GLU A 39 2.74 9.49 6.78
C GLU A 39 1.23 9.35 6.58
N VAL A 40 0.82 8.85 5.40
CA VAL A 40 -0.60 8.68 5.07
C VAL A 40 -1.23 7.59 5.91
N PHE A 41 -0.61 6.41 5.94
CA PHE A 41 -1.20 5.26 6.58
C PHE A 41 -1.14 5.32 8.11
N LEU A 42 -0.18 6.01 8.71
CA LEU A 42 -0.20 6.28 10.15
C LEU A 42 -1.42 7.12 10.54
N ALA A 43 -1.75 8.14 9.75
CA ALA A 43 -2.93 8.96 9.99
C ALA A 43 -4.22 8.15 9.79
N LEU A 44 -4.29 7.30 8.75
CA LEU A 44 -5.43 6.41 8.52
C LEU A 44 -5.62 5.40 9.64
N ASP A 45 -4.54 4.88 10.23
CA ASP A 45 -4.60 3.89 11.31
C ASP A 45 -5.23 4.44 12.59
N LEU A 46 -5.13 5.76 12.79
CA LEU A 46 -5.65 6.48 13.96
C LEU A 46 -7.07 7.02 13.75
N LEU A 47 -7.57 7.00 12.52
CA LEU A 47 -8.95 7.36 12.18
C LEU A 47 -9.89 6.15 12.34
N PRO A 48 -11.22 6.35 12.48
CA PRO A 48 -12.18 5.24 12.48
C PRO A 48 -12.01 4.40 11.21
N ARG A 49 -11.45 3.20 11.32
CA ARG A 49 -10.90 2.48 10.18
C ARG A 49 -11.98 2.08 9.18
N ASP A 50 -13.15 1.65 9.61
CA ASP A 50 -14.24 1.27 8.70
C ASP A 50 -14.74 2.46 7.86
N HIS A 51 -14.80 3.64 8.49
CA HIS A 51 -15.23 4.88 7.85
C HIS A 51 -14.18 5.42 6.86
N PHE A 52 -12.88 5.18 7.11
CA PHE A 52 -11.79 5.69 6.27
C PHE A 52 -11.09 4.58 5.46
N LEU A 53 -10.34 3.69 6.10
CA LEU A 53 -9.62 2.60 5.43
C LEU A 53 -10.58 1.59 4.78
N GLY A 54 -11.70 1.28 5.43
CA GLY A 54 -12.78 0.46 4.87
C GLY A 54 -13.36 1.09 3.61
N GLU A 55 -13.61 2.41 3.60
CA GLU A 55 -14.08 3.10 2.41
C GLU A 55 -13.04 3.11 1.28
N ILE A 56 -11.76 3.32 1.60
CA ILE A 56 -10.66 3.19 0.65
C ILE A 56 -10.68 1.80 -0.01
N LEU A 57 -10.86 0.74 0.77
CA LEU A 57 -10.97 -0.62 0.25
C LEU A 57 -12.24 -0.83 -0.59
N ARG A 58 -13.38 -0.25 -0.20
CA ARG A 58 -14.62 -0.31 -1.00
C ARG A 58 -14.46 0.37 -2.36
N ARG A 59 -13.74 1.49 -2.42
CA ARG A 59 -13.50 2.28 -3.64
C ARG A 59 -12.31 1.80 -4.48
N SER A 60 -11.48 0.92 -3.95
CA SER A 60 -10.41 0.26 -4.70
C SER A 60 -10.99 -0.61 -5.81
N HIS A 61 -10.16 -1.00 -6.78
CA HIS A 61 -10.56 -1.73 -7.99
C HIS A 61 -9.92 -3.13 -8.01
N GLY A 62 -10.64 -4.17 -8.46
CA GLY A 62 -10.16 -5.56 -8.52
C GLY A 62 -10.20 -6.34 -7.18
N ALA A 63 -10.37 -7.67 -7.23
CA ALA A 63 -10.47 -8.52 -6.03
C ALA A 63 -11.65 -8.21 -5.07
N ASP A 64 -12.84 -7.88 -5.62
CA ASP A 64 -14.01 -7.41 -4.86
C ASP A 64 -14.35 -8.25 -3.61
N SER A 65 -14.32 -9.59 -3.72
CA SER A 65 -14.63 -10.49 -2.60
C SER A 65 -13.58 -10.43 -1.49
N ALA A 66 -12.30 -10.33 -1.84
CA ALA A 66 -11.23 -10.17 -0.87
C ALA A 66 -11.30 -8.81 -0.19
N ARG A 67 -11.55 -7.73 -0.94
CA ARG A 67 -11.76 -6.38 -0.38
C ARG A 67 -12.93 -6.37 0.60
N ALA A 68 -14.06 -6.97 0.24
CA ALA A 68 -15.24 -7.08 1.11
C ALA A 68 -14.92 -7.81 2.42
N SER A 69 -14.15 -8.89 2.36
CA SER A 69 -13.73 -9.66 3.55
C SER A 69 -12.84 -8.84 4.48
N VAL A 70 -11.92 -8.04 3.92
CA VAL A 70 -11.06 -7.15 4.73
C VAL A 70 -11.89 -6.07 5.41
N VAL A 71 -12.82 -5.45 4.67
CA VAL A 71 -13.71 -4.39 5.20
C VAL A 71 -14.48 -4.87 6.43
N THR A 72 -14.98 -6.11 6.43
CA THR A 72 -15.75 -6.64 7.58
C THR A 72 -14.94 -6.76 8.87
N GLU A 73 -13.61 -6.83 8.80
CA GLU A 73 -12.72 -7.01 9.96
C GLU A 73 -11.73 -5.85 10.14
N VAL A 74 -11.90 -4.74 9.41
CA VAL A 74 -10.88 -3.68 9.29
C VAL A 74 -10.58 -2.96 10.62
N GLU A 75 -11.59 -2.83 11.50
CA GLU A 75 -11.41 -2.23 12.83
C GLU A 75 -10.54 -3.12 13.75
N GLU A 76 -10.71 -4.43 13.67
CA GLU A 76 -9.99 -5.41 14.51
C GLU A 76 -8.62 -5.79 13.94
N ALA A 77 -8.36 -5.46 12.67
CA ALA A 77 -7.15 -5.83 11.99
C ALA A 77 -5.91 -5.16 12.61
N ARG A 78 -4.82 -5.90 12.77
CA ARG A 78 -3.53 -5.34 13.17
C ARG A 78 -2.85 -4.75 11.94
N PHE A 79 -2.63 -3.44 11.94
CA PHE A 79 -1.84 -2.78 10.92
C PHE A 79 -0.37 -2.67 11.34
N THR A 80 0.55 -2.97 10.44
CA THR A 80 1.99 -2.79 10.63
C THR A 80 2.57 -2.13 9.39
N LEU A 81 3.15 -0.94 9.56
CA LEU A 81 3.90 -0.24 8.53
C LEU A 81 5.37 -0.64 8.58
N LEU A 82 5.99 -0.81 7.41
CA LEU A 82 7.36 -1.30 7.28
C LEU A 82 7.60 -2.58 8.12
N PRO A 83 6.80 -3.64 7.91
CA PRO A 83 6.91 -4.89 8.66
C PRO A 83 8.27 -5.58 8.41
N ASP A 84 8.57 -6.64 9.17
CA ASP A 84 9.73 -7.49 8.86
C ASP A 84 9.60 -8.13 7.46
N GLU A 85 10.75 -8.39 6.84
CA GLU A 85 10.83 -9.07 5.54
C GLU A 85 10.08 -10.42 5.56
N LEU A 86 9.27 -10.66 4.52
CA LEU A 86 8.70 -11.96 4.23
C LEU A 86 9.73 -12.81 3.50
N ILE A 87 9.98 -14.00 4.04
CA ILE A 87 10.83 -15.01 3.39
C ILE A 87 9.98 -15.87 2.45
N LEU A 88 10.29 -15.78 1.16
CA LEU A 88 9.65 -16.48 0.04
C LEU A 88 10.49 -17.68 -0.41
N GLY A 89 9.87 -18.85 -0.37
CA GLY A 89 10.40 -20.10 -0.93
C GLY A 89 11.71 -20.63 -0.30
N PRO A 90 12.19 -21.79 -0.78
CA PRO A 90 13.41 -22.44 -0.27
C PRO A 90 14.69 -21.60 -0.43
N ASN A 91 14.77 -20.76 -1.45
CA ASN A 91 15.94 -19.91 -1.69
C ASN A 91 15.99 -18.69 -0.75
N ALA A 92 15.02 -18.56 0.15
CA ALA A 92 14.91 -17.46 1.10
C ALA A 92 14.91 -16.07 0.43
N THR A 93 14.21 -15.95 -0.69
CA THR A 93 14.02 -14.67 -1.37
C THR A 93 13.29 -13.73 -0.45
N LYS A 94 13.86 -12.55 -0.20
CA LYS A 94 13.28 -11.55 0.69
C LYS A 94 12.29 -10.68 -0.07
N VAL A 95 11.12 -10.49 0.51
CA VAL A 95 10.10 -9.54 0.06
C VAL A 95 9.82 -8.59 1.21
N GLN A 96 9.94 -7.29 0.97
CA GLN A 96 9.74 -6.26 1.98
C GLN A 96 8.48 -5.47 1.61
N PRO A 97 7.32 -5.77 2.23
CA PRO A 97 6.11 -4.98 2.04
C PRO A 97 6.28 -3.56 2.61
N ASP A 98 5.52 -2.62 2.08
CA ASP A 98 5.38 -1.30 2.68
C ASP A 98 4.43 -1.32 3.88
N GLY A 99 3.41 -2.18 3.84
CA GLY A 99 2.45 -2.35 4.91
C GLY A 99 1.83 -3.74 4.94
N LEU A 100 1.38 -4.14 6.13
CA LEU A 100 0.70 -5.40 6.36
C LEU A 100 -0.52 -5.17 7.26
N LEU A 101 -1.71 -5.49 6.76
CA LEU A 101 -2.94 -5.51 7.56
C LEU A 101 -3.33 -6.97 7.79
N LYS A 102 -3.45 -7.37 9.05
CA LYS A 102 -3.73 -8.77 9.41
C LYS A 102 -4.94 -8.87 10.33
N SER A 103 -5.92 -9.64 9.92
CA SER A 103 -7.10 -9.98 10.72
C SER A 103 -7.16 -11.51 10.97
N PRO A 104 -8.16 -12.01 11.72
CA PRO A 104 -8.39 -13.44 11.84
C PRO A 104 -8.53 -14.15 10.48
N SER A 105 -9.32 -13.60 9.55
CA SER A 105 -9.63 -14.23 8.27
C SER A 105 -8.91 -13.63 7.06
N THR A 106 -8.23 -12.49 7.17
CA THR A 106 -7.60 -11.81 6.02
C THR A 106 -6.13 -11.44 6.26
N LEU A 107 -5.37 -11.45 5.17
CA LEU A 107 -4.00 -10.93 5.13
C LEU A 107 -3.88 -9.98 3.94
N VAL A 108 -3.59 -8.71 4.22
CA VAL A 108 -3.36 -7.69 3.18
C VAL A 108 -1.90 -7.31 3.15
N LEU A 109 -1.27 -7.43 1.99
CA LEU A 109 0.03 -6.85 1.68
C LEU A 109 -0.22 -5.54 0.94
N ILE A 110 0.31 -4.44 1.47
CA ILE A 110 0.27 -3.13 0.81
C ILE A 110 1.60 -2.92 0.12
N GLU A 111 1.54 -2.71 -1.20
CA GLU A 111 2.67 -2.27 -2.01
C GLU A 111 2.29 -0.91 -2.60
N SER A 112 3.10 0.10 -2.29
CA SER A 112 2.86 1.45 -2.73
C SER A 112 3.84 1.86 -3.81
N LYS A 113 3.43 2.82 -4.64
CA LYS A 113 4.29 3.47 -5.60
C LYS A 113 4.23 4.97 -5.48
N ARG A 114 5.33 5.66 -5.72
CA ARG A 114 5.38 7.14 -5.76
C ARG A 114 4.24 7.72 -6.62
N ILE A 115 3.77 8.91 -6.23
CA ILE A 115 2.76 9.68 -6.99
C ILE A 115 3.27 10.01 -8.39
N ARG A 116 4.54 10.41 -8.49
CA ARG A 116 5.21 10.64 -9.77
C ARG A 116 5.62 9.32 -10.42
N ARG A 117 6.17 9.40 -11.64
CA ARG A 117 6.60 8.23 -12.42
C ARG A 117 7.44 7.26 -11.58
N SER A 118 6.93 6.05 -11.47
CA SER A 118 7.55 4.90 -10.79
C SER A 118 7.63 3.72 -11.77
N THR A 119 8.38 2.68 -11.40
CA THR A 119 8.55 1.47 -12.20
C THR A 119 8.67 0.29 -11.26
N PHE A 120 7.91 -0.76 -11.51
CA PHE A 120 8.07 -2.04 -10.84
C PHE A 120 9.30 -2.75 -11.40
N GLN A 121 10.09 -3.38 -10.53
CA GLN A 121 11.17 -4.27 -10.99
C GLN A 121 10.56 -5.49 -11.70
N LYS A 122 11.34 -6.11 -12.61
CA LYS A 122 10.85 -7.17 -13.52
C LYS A 122 9.94 -8.20 -12.83
N HIS A 123 10.35 -8.79 -11.70
CA HIS A 123 9.59 -9.85 -10.99
C HIS A 123 8.88 -9.35 -9.72
N GLN A 124 8.78 -8.03 -9.51
CA GLN A 124 8.35 -7.48 -8.22
C GLN A 124 6.93 -7.95 -7.84
N LEU A 125 5.94 -7.67 -8.70
CA LEU A 125 4.54 -8.00 -8.43
C LEU A 125 4.32 -9.51 -8.27
N ALA A 126 5.00 -10.33 -9.07
CA ALA A 126 4.92 -11.79 -8.93
C ALA A 126 5.50 -12.28 -7.60
N ARG A 127 6.63 -11.71 -7.12
CA ARG A 127 7.20 -12.07 -5.81
C ARG A 127 6.30 -11.65 -4.66
N GLU A 128 5.69 -10.46 -4.71
CA GLU A 128 4.76 -10.00 -3.69
C GLU A 128 3.50 -10.86 -3.64
N PHE A 129 2.92 -11.18 -4.80
CA PHE A 129 1.78 -12.09 -4.90
C PHE A 129 2.10 -13.49 -4.35
N LEU A 130 3.24 -14.07 -4.70
CA LEU A 130 3.67 -15.37 -4.19
C LEU A 130 3.93 -15.33 -2.69
N ALA A 131 4.61 -14.31 -2.18
CA ALA A 131 4.89 -14.15 -0.76
C ALA A 131 3.59 -13.99 0.04
N LEU A 132 2.65 -13.19 -0.44
CA LEU A 132 1.33 -13.04 0.16
C LEU A 132 0.60 -14.39 0.20
N THR A 133 0.49 -15.08 -0.94
CA THR A 133 -0.23 -16.36 -1.05
C THR A 133 0.39 -17.42 -0.13
N GLN A 134 1.73 -17.48 -0.04
CA GLN A 134 2.42 -18.39 0.86
C GLN A 134 2.16 -18.05 2.35
N LYS A 135 2.12 -16.76 2.71
CA LYS A 135 2.00 -16.31 4.10
C LYS A 135 0.55 -16.23 4.60
N ALA A 136 -0.42 -16.13 3.71
CA ALA A 136 -1.84 -16.03 4.07
C ALA A 136 -2.32 -17.28 4.85
N GLY A 137 -1.83 -18.47 4.48
CA GLY A 137 -2.35 -19.73 5.01
C GLY A 137 -3.82 -19.87 4.67
N ASP A 138 -4.67 -20.08 5.67
CA ASP A 138 -6.14 -20.18 5.48
C ASP A 138 -6.85 -18.82 5.37
N ARG A 139 -6.10 -17.71 5.46
CA ARG A 139 -6.67 -16.36 5.32
C ARG A 139 -6.91 -16.01 3.87
N VAL A 140 -7.90 -15.16 3.62
CA VAL A 140 -8.11 -14.50 2.32
C VAL A 140 -6.95 -13.53 2.07
N PRO A 141 -6.15 -13.75 1.01
CA PRO A 141 -5.07 -12.84 0.64
C PRO A 141 -5.61 -11.63 -0.13
N LEU A 142 -5.03 -10.45 0.12
CA LEU A 142 -5.24 -9.26 -0.71
C LEU A 142 -3.89 -8.54 -0.93
N LEU A 143 -3.47 -8.40 -2.18
CA LEU A 143 -2.38 -7.51 -2.58
C LEU A 143 -3.00 -6.17 -2.98
N LEU A 144 -2.87 -5.16 -2.11
CA LEU A 144 -3.37 -3.81 -2.37
C LEU A 144 -2.25 -2.95 -2.93
N LEU A 145 -2.36 -2.59 -4.21
CA LEU A 145 -1.46 -1.67 -4.88
C LEU A 145 -1.93 -0.22 -4.68
N VAL A 146 -1.05 0.64 -4.17
CA VAL A 146 -1.31 2.09 -4.07
C VAL A 146 -0.50 2.82 -5.11
N LEU A 147 -1.14 3.41 -6.12
CA LEU A 147 -0.49 3.87 -7.34
C LEU A 147 -0.55 5.40 -7.52
N GLY A 148 0.41 5.95 -8.26
CA GLY A 148 0.38 7.37 -8.66
C GLY A 148 -0.67 7.68 -9.73
N SER A 149 -1.01 6.70 -10.57
CA SER A 149 -2.05 6.79 -11.60
C SER A 149 -2.72 5.43 -11.78
N PRO A 150 -3.94 5.37 -12.34
CA PRO A 150 -4.56 4.10 -12.69
C PRO A 150 -3.65 3.27 -13.61
N PRO A 151 -3.74 1.93 -13.57
CA PRO A 151 -3.12 1.04 -14.55
C PRO A 151 -3.40 1.46 -16.01
N PRO A 152 -2.50 1.11 -16.96
CA PRO A 152 -1.40 0.16 -16.81
C PRO A 152 -0.14 0.72 -16.11
N VAL A 153 0.57 -0.14 -15.38
CA VAL A 153 1.80 0.19 -14.63
C VAL A 153 3.06 -0.09 -15.44
N LEU A 154 4.13 0.68 -15.22
CA LEU A 154 5.41 0.45 -15.89
C LEU A 154 6.19 -0.66 -15.18
N VAL A 155 6.54 -1.71 -15.92
CA VAL A 155 7.36 -2.83 -15.47
C VAL A 155 8.69 -2.81 -16.22
N GLU A 156 9.79 -2.95 -15.48
CA GLU A 156 11.13 -3.00 -16.06
C GLU A 156 11.22 -4.08 -17.15
N THR A 157 11.82 -3.75 -18.29
CA THR A 157 11.96 -4.59 -19.49
C THR A 157 10.66 -5.00 -20.22
N HIS A 158 9.48 -4.83 -19.62
CA HIS A 158 8.19 -5.25 -20.19
C HIS A 158 7.24 -4.10 -20.55
N GLY A 159 7.59 -2.86 -20.22
CA GLY A 159 6.77 -1.69 -20.58
C GLY A 159 5.52 -1.58 -19.72
N ARG A 160 4.44 -1.05 -20.30
CA ARG A 160 3.17 -0.84 -19.58
C ARG A 160 2.35 -2.12 -19.58
N GLN A 161 1.93 -2.57 -18.40
CA GLN A 161 1.19 -3.81 -18.18
C GLN A 161 0.04 -3.57 -17.20
N GLU A 162 -1.08 -4.26 -17.34
CA GLU A 162 -2.03 -4.38 -16.23
C GLU A 162 -1.37 -5.17 -15.07
N PRO A 163 -1.67 -4.88 -13.79
CA PRO A 163 -1.03 -5.57 -12.66
C PRO A 163 -1.15 -7.10 -12.73
N PHE A 164 -2.30 -7.61 -13.13
CA PHE A 164 -2.52 -9.04 -13.32
C PHE A 164 -1.65 -9.60 -14.46
N GLU A 165 -1.58 -8.90 -15.60
CA GLU A 165 -0.75 -9.31 -16.74
C GLU A 165 0.74 -9.31 -16.37
N ALA A 166 1.20 -8.33 -15.57
CA ALA A 166 2.57 -8.26 -15.08
C ALA A 166 2.93 -9.46 -14.18
N ILE A 167 1.99 -9.91 -13.33
CA ILE A 167 2.14 -11.12 -12.53
C ILE A 167 2.19 -12.33 -13.47
N ALA A 168 1.22 -12.49 -14.37
CA ALA A 168 1.15 -13.61 -15.32
C ALA A 168 2.42 -13.76 -16.16
N LEU A 169 2.99 -12.65 -16.62
CA LEU A 169 4.18 -12.62 -17.46
C LEU A 169 5.43 -13.14 -16.74
N THR A 170 5.51 -12.98 -15.41
CA THR A 170 6.74 -13.24 -14.65
C THR A 170 6.59 -14.24 -13.52
N LEU A 171 5.40 -14.83 -13.34
CA LEU A 171 5.10 -15.74 -12.25
C LEU A 171 5.98 -17.00 -12.28
N THR A 172 6.11 -17.64 -13.43
CA THR A 172 6.95 -18.84 -13.58
C THR A 172 8.41 -18.55 -13.24
N ASP A 173 8.94 -17.42 -13.70
CA ASP A 173 10.30 -16.98 -13.36
C ASP A 173 10.42 -16.75 -11.85
N ALA A 174 9.45 -16.09 -11.23
CA ALA A 174 9.47 -15.83 -9.78
C ALA A 174 9.36 -17.12 -8.93
N ILE A 175 8.58 -18.11 -9.37
CA ILE A 175 8.49 -19.45 -8.74
C ILE A 175 9.86 -20.14 -8.78
N ASN A 176 10.50 -20.13 -9.96
CA ASN A 176 11.81 -20.74 -10.16
C ASN A 176 12.91 -20.03 -9.36
N ASP A 177 12.94 -18.70 -9.39
CA ASP A 177 13.88 -17.87 -8.63
C ASP A 177 13.76 -18.12 -7.12
N ALA A 178 12.54 -18.29 -6.61
CA ALA A 178 12.28 -18.62 -5.22
C ALA A 178 12.62 -20.08 -4.85
N GLY A 179 12.91 -20.93 -5.83
CA GLY A 179 13.34 -22.32 -5.64
C GLY A 179 12.19 -23.29 -5.33
N PHE A 180 10.95 -22.94 -5.65
CA PHE A 180 9.83 -23.86 -5.47
C PHE A 180 9.88 -25.01 -6.47
N THR A 181 9.52 -26.20 -6.01
CA THR A 181 9.28 -27.37 -6.86
C THR A 181 7.81 -27.77 -6.77
N GLY A 182 7.15 -27.93 -7.91
CA GLY A 182 5.78 -28.43 -7.98
C GLY A 182 4.66 -27.42 -7.71
N LEU A 183 4.94 -26.11 -7.63
CA LEU A 183 3.88 -25.10 -7.72
C LEU A 183 3.40 -24.98 -9.17
N ASP A 184 2.08 -25.03 -9.36
CA ASP A 184 1.46 -24.79 -10.66
C ASP A 184 1.18 -23.30 -10.83
N ALA A 185 1.85 -22.69 -11.82
CA ALA A 185 1.64 -21.29 -12.16
C ALA A 185 0.20 -21.02 -12.64
N ALA A 186 -0.44 -21.98 -13.33
CA ALA A 186 -1.81 -21.81 -13.82
C ALA A 186 -2.81 -21.71 -12.66
N GLU A 187 -2.72 -22.63 -11.69
CA GLU A 187 -3.56 -22.62 -10.49
C GLU A 187 -3.37 -21.33 -9.67
N LEU A 188 -2.13 -20.85 -9.55
CA LEU A 188 -1.84 -19.60 -8.86
C LEU A 188 -2.42 -18.38 -9.60
N LEU A 189 -2.41 -18.37 -10.94
CA LEU A 189 -2.98 -17.27 -11.71
C LEU A 189 -4.50 -17.17 -11.60
N GLU A 190 -5.20 -18.30 -11.50
CA GLU A 190 -6.65 -18.29 -11.23
C GLU A 190 -6.97 -17.57 -9.91
N ARG A 191 -6.08 -17.63 -8.92
CA ARG A 191 -6.24 -16.93 -7.64
C ARG A 191 -5.86 -15.44 -7.72
N ALA A 192 -4.95 -15.06 -8.62
CA ALA A 192 -4.41 -13.71 -8.68
C ALA A 192 -5.48 -12.65 -9.02
N GLU A 193 -6.42 -12.96 -9.92
CA GLU A 193 -7.53 -12.05 -10.26
C GLU A 193 -8.41 -11.70 -9.04
N HIS A 194 -8.51 -12.63 -8.10
CA HIS A 194 -9.27 -12.47 -6.86
C HIS A 194 -8.43 -11.98 -5.68
N THR A 195 -7.13 -11.74 -5.89
CA THR A 195 -6.19 -11.34 -4.85
C THR A 195 -5.64 -9.93 -5.06
N VAL A 196 -5.61 -9.42 -6.29
CA VAL A 196 -4.97 -8.14 -6.60
C VAL A 196 -6.01 -7.03 -6.70
N ALA A 197 -5.85 -6.00 -5.86
CA ALA A 197 -6.59 -4.76 -5.92
C ALA A 197 -5.66 -3.57 -6.12
N TRP A 198 -6.19 -2.47 -6.64
CA TRP A 198 -5.46 -1.22 -6.72
C TRP A 198 -6.32 -0.01 -6.36
N ILE A 199 -5.66 1.05 -5.90
CA ILE A 199 -6.22 2.38 -5.72
C ILE A 199 -5.13 3.42 -5.99
N THR A 200 -5.50 4.64 -6.36
CA THR A 200 -4.55 5.73 -6.51
C THR A 200 -4.44 6.61 -5.26
N TRP A 201 -3.29 7.29 -5.10
CA TRP A 201 -3.13 8.31 -4.05
C TRP A 201 -4.19 9.42 -4.14
N ASN A 202 -4.58 9.82 -5.35
CA ASN A 202 -5.63 10.82 -5.55
C ASN A 202 -7.01 10.33 -5.08
N GLU A 203 -7.35 9.06 -5.33
CA GLU A 203 -8.58 8.45 -4.82
C GLU A 203 -8.55 8.33 -3.29
N ILE A 204 -7.42 7.96 -2.70
CA ILE A 204 -7.23 7.98 -1.23
C ILE A 204 -7.46 9.40 -0.69
N GLN A 205 -6.80 10.41 -1.26
CA GLN A 205 -6.92 11.80 -0.83
C GLN A 205 -8.37 12.29 -0.89
N THR A 206 -9.06 12.02 -2.00
CA THR A 206 -10.47 12.38 -2.20
C THR A 206 -11.35 11.68 -1.18
N THR A 207 -11.17 10.38 -0.98
CA THR A 207 -11.93 9.57 -0.01
C THR A 207 -11.74 10.11 1.41
N VAL A 208 -10.51 10.38 1.82
CA VAL A 208 -10.22 10.92 3.15
C VAL A 208 -10.88 12.28 3.36
N ALA A 209 -10.83 13.17 2.38
CA ALA A 209 -11.45 14.49 2.46
C ALA A 209 -12.98 14.39 2.61
N GLU A 210 -13.63 13.55 1.79
CA GLU A 210 -15.07 13.33 1.83
C GLU A 210 -15.51 12.72 3.18
N GLN A 211 -14.80 11.68 3.63
CA GLN A 211 -15.14 10.98 4.87
C GLN A 211 -14.92 11.85 6.10
N ALA A 212 -13.90 12.74 6.09
CA ALA A 212 -13.72 13.72 7.15
C ALA A 212 -14.84 14.78 7.16
N ALA A 213 -15.26 15.26 5.99
CA ALA A 213 -16.36 16.23 5.88
C ALA A 213 -17.69 15.66 6.41
N ALA A 214 -17.95 14.36 6.16
CA ALA A 214 -19.14 13.67 6.66
C ALA A 214 -19.23 13.66 8.19
N LEU A 215 -18.10 13.74 8.90
CA LEU A 215 -18.02 13.74 10.36
C LEU A 215 -17.98 15.15 10.98
N SER A 216 -18.19 16.21 10.19
CA SER A 216 -18.19 17.61 10.68
C SER A 216 -19.31 17.92 11.69
N HIS A 217 -20.36 17.11 11.72
CA HIS A 217 -21.50 17.25 12.63
C HIS A 217 -21.21 16.74 14.05
N LEU A 218 -20.11 16.02 14.27
CA LEU A 218 -19.71 15.53 15.58
C LEU A 218 -19.35 16.68 16.54
N PRO A 219 -19.29 16.43 17.87
CA PRO A 219 -18.84 17.45 18.81
C PRO A 219 -17.48 18.03 18.43
N ASN A 220 -17.32 19.35 18.59
CA ASN A 220 -16.17 20.11 18.08
C ASN A 220 -14.80 19.48 18.39
N SER A 221 -14.61 18.94 19.60
CA SER A 221 -13.34 18.31 19.99
C SER A 221 -13.03 17.06 19.14
N ILE A 222 -14.03 16.22 18.89
CA ILE A 222 -13.91 15.00 18.09
C ILE A 222 -13.73 15.36 16.61
N ALA A 223 -14.62 16.21 16.07
CA ALA A 223 -14.56 16.65 14.69
C ALA A 223 -13.21 17.31 14.37
N ALA A 224 -12.71 18.18 15.25
CA ALA A 224 -11.40 18.80 15.07
C ALA A 224 -10.25 17.78 15.11
N SER A 225 -10.36 16.70 15.90
CA SER A 225 -9.34 15.64 15.93
C SER A 225 -9.32 14.84 14.63
N VAL A 226 -10.49 14.42 14.16
CA VAL A 226 -10.65 13.75 12.86
C VAL A 226 -10.10 14.62 11.74
N GLN A 227 -10.46 15.92 11.72
CA GLN A 227 -10.01 16.85 10.70
C GLN A 227 -8.49 17.05 10.72
N ARG A 228 -7.85 17.11 11.89
CA ARG A 228 -6.38 17.21 11.98
C ARG A 228 -5.69 15.99 11.37
N LEU A 229 -6.17 14.78 11.66
CA LEU A 229 -5.60 13.53 11.14
C LEU A 229 -5.87 13.39 9.64
N ALA A 230 -7.11 13.58 9.20
CA ALA A 230 -7.47 13.55 7.78
C ALA A 230 -6.68 14.58 6.98
N SER A 231 -6.56 15.81 7.49
CA SER A 231 -5.75 16.85 6.83
C SER A 231 -4.25 16.53 6.85
N ALA A 232 -3.75 15.79 7.83
CA ALA A 232 -2.35 15.35 7.84
C ALA A 232 -2.11 14.36 6.69
N ALA A 233 -3.01 13.39 6.50
CA ALA A 233 -2.94 12.46 5.38
C ALA A 233 -3.03 13.16 4.01
N THR A 234 -4.00 14.07 3.82
CA THR A 234 -4.16 14.77 2.53
C THR A 234 -2.99 15.71 2.23
N ARG A 235 -2.48 16.44 3.24
CA ARG A 235 -1.29 17.29 3.06
C ARG A 235 -0.03 16.48 2.77
N ALA A 236 0.12 15.28 3.33
CA ALA A 236 1.25 14.40 3.00
C ALA A 236 1.20 14.04 1.51
N ILE A 237 0.04 13.65 0.98
CA ILE A 237 -0.14 13.36 -0.45
C ILE A 237 0.22 14.59 -1.29
N ASP A 238 -0.29 15.78 -0.96
CA ASP A 238 0.02 17.02 -1.67
C ASP A 238 1.52 17.36 -1.64
N TRP A 239 2.16 17.18 -0.49
CA TRP A 239 3.57 17.50 -0.31
C TRP A 239 4.47 16.55 -1.10
N HIS A 240 4.14 15.26 -1.17
CA HIS A 240 4.90 14.26 -1.92
C HIS A 240 4.66 14.28 -3.44
N ALA A 241 3.59 14.93 -3.91
CA ALA A 241 3.25 15.06 -5.33
C ALA A 241 4.26 15.88 -6.14
#